data_AF-H5TLD0-F1
#
_entry.id   AF-H5TLD0-F1
#
_cell.length_a   1.000
_cell.length_b   1.000
_cell.length_c   1.000
_cell.angle_alpha   90.00
_cell.angle_beta   90.00
_cell.angle_gamma   90.00
#
_symmetry.space_group_name_H-M   'P 1'
#
loop_
_entity.id
_entity.type
_entity.pdbx_description
1 polymer ?
#
loop_
_entity_poly.entity_id
_entity_poly.type
_entity_poly.pdbx_seq_one_letter_code
_entity_poly.pdbx_strand_id
1 'polypeptide(L)'
;MASTEVEHDKHEQIDTGWKHEPADAPSARFGWHGTATKTAYAAGWFCVAALLFMLIGNQVGHVEDIYLVVIAVILAFILLYKMFKKKKWS
;
A
#
# COMPACT_ATOMS: atom_id res chain seq x y z
N MET A 1 0.44 50.07 -37.76
CA MET A 1 -0.40 49.16 -36.94
C MET A 1 0.17 47.76 -37.18
N ALA A 2 0.77 47.14 -36.17
CA ALA A 2 1.38 45.81 -36.29
C ALA A 2 0.28 44.73 -36.15
N SER A 3 0.27 43.73 -37.04
CA SER A 3 -0.70 42.62 -37.05
C SER A 3 -0.69 41.86 -35.72
N THR A 4 -1.86 41.73 -35.11
CA THR A 4 -2.11 40.94 -33.89
C THR A 4 -2.69 39.56 -34.22
N GLU A 5 -2.35 38.99 -35.39
CA GLU A 5 -2.72 37.63 -35.75
C GLU A 5 -1.52 36.72 -35.50
N VAL A 6 -1.55 36.04 -34.36
CA VAL A 6 -0.68 34.89 -34.13
C VAL A 6 -1.28 33.76 -34.95
N GLU A 7 -0.61 33.44 -36.06
CA GLU A 7 -0.86 32.24 -36.83
C GLU A 7 -0.77 31.05 -35.87
N HIS A 8 -1.93 30.45 -35.55
CA HIS A 8 -1.99 29.13 -34.91
C HIS A 8 -1.56 28.12 -35.97
N ASP A 9 -0.27 28.17 -36.28
CA ASP A 9 0.38 27.19 -37.13
C ASP A 9 0.09 25.82 -36.51
N LYS A 10 -0.26 24.88 -37.38
CA LYS A 10 -0.76 23.57 -37.03
C LYS A 10 0.39 22.85 -36.37
N HIS A 11 0.52 23.02 -35.06
CA HIS A 11 1.45 22.25 -34.27
C HIS A 11 1.05 20.80 -34.48
N GLU A 12 1.81 20.13 -35.34
CA GLU A 12 1.88 18.69 -35.47
C GLU A 12 1.68 18.13 -34.07
N GLN A 13 0.61 17.34 -33.85
CA GLN A 13 0.34 16.81 -32.53
C GLN A 13 1.56 15.99 -32.12
N ILE A 14 2.42 16.64 -31.33
CA ILE A 14 3.64 16.05 -30.83
C ILE A 14 3.12 14.90 -29.99
N ASP A 15 3.34 13.67 -30.45
CA ASP A 15 3.06 12.49 -29.63
C ASP A 15 4.05 12.54 -28.48
N THR A 16 3.66 13.26 -27.44
CA THR A 16 4.46 13.45 -26.23
C THR A 16 4.63 12.13 -25.47
N GLY A 17 4.07 11.02 -25.97
CA GLY A 17 4.03 9.73 -25.29
C GLY A 17 3.24 9.77 -23.99
N TRP A 18 2.45 10.83 -23.76
CA TRP A 18 1.68 11.02 -22.54
C TRP A 18 0.54 10.01 -22.48
N LYS A 19 0.76 8.96 -21.71
CA LYS A 19 -0.28 7.99 -21.33
C LYS A 19 -1.00 8.51 -20.10
N HIS A 20 -2.34 8.48 -20.13
CA HIS A 20 -3.14 8.86 -18.96
C HIS A 20 -2.74 7.98 -17.77
N GLU A 21 -2.49 8.63 -16.63
CA GLU A 21 -2.12 7.95 -15.39
C GLU A 21 -3.30 7.08 -14.88
N PRO A 22 -3.03 5.96 -14.19
CA PRO A 22 -4.10 5.13 -13.65
C PRO A 22 -5.03 5.96 -12.75
N ALA A 23 -6.35 5.74 -12.85
CA ALA A 23 -7.34 6.52 -12.09
C ALA A 23 -7.15 6.42 -10.56
N ASP A 24 -6.64 5.27 -10.08
CA ASP A 24 -6.32 5.06 -8.66
C ASP A 24 -5.07 5.84 -8.20
N ALA A 25 -4.27 6.37 -9.12
CA ALA A 25 -3.04 7.09 -8.83
C ALA A 25 -2.68 8.12 -9.93
N PRO A 26 -3.30 9.31 -9.87
CA PRO A 26 -3.15 10.37 -10.88
C PRO A 26 -1.79 11.09 -10.86
N SER A 27 -0.87 10.69 -9.97
CA SER A 27 0.51 11.17 -9.91
C SER A 27 1.52 10.00 -9.83
N ALA A 28 1.18 8.83 -10.38
CA ALA A 28 2.02 7.63 -10.37
C ALA A 28 3.41 7.88 -10.98
N ARG A 29 3.55 8.89 -11.84
CA ARG A 29 4.84 9.26 -12.48
C ARG A 29 5.74 10.15 -11.61
N PHE A 30 5.23 10.77 -10.55
CA PHE A 30 6.00 11.70 -9.71
C PHE A 30 6.96 10.99 -8.74
N GLY A 31 6.80 9.68 -8.50
CA GLY A 31 7.68 8.97 -7.57
C GLY A 31 7.23 7.55 -7.26
N TRP A 32 7.42 7.13 -6.00
CA TRP A 32 7.12 5.77 -5.55
C TRP A 32 5.62 5.48 -5.65
N HIS A 33 5.27 4.56 -6.54
CA HIS A 33 3.90 4.12 -6.72
C HIS A 33 3.78 2.60 -6.73
N GLY A 34 2.68 2.08 -6.17
CA GLY A 34 2.43 0.65 -6.02
C GLY A 34 2.69 0.12 -4.60
N THR A 35 1.77 -0.71 -4.12
CA THR A 35 1.93 -1.44 -2.86
C THR A 35 2.45 -2.85 -3.15
N ALA A 36 3.63 -3.18 -2.62
CA ALA A 36 4.16 -4.53 -2.69
C ALA A 36 3.36 -5.42 -1.72
N THR A 37 2.24 -5.98 -2.19
CA THR A 37 1.32 -6.72 -1.31
C THR A 37 2.01 -7.91 -0.65
N LYS A 38 2.91 -8.61 -1.37
CA LYS A 38 3.63 -9.78 -0.85
C LYS A 38 4.54 -9.42 0.33
N THR A 39 5.31 -8.34 0.22
CA THR A 39 6.20 -7.90 1.31
C THR A 39 5.41 -7.35 2.49
N ALA A 40 4.28 -6.69 2.25
CA ALA A 40 3.37 -6.25 3.31
C ALA A 40 2.78 -7.43 4.11
N TYR A 41 2.41 -8.55 3.46
CA TYR A 41 1.98 -9.75 4.17
C TYR A 41 3.11 -10.38 4.98
N ALA A 42 4.32 -10.47 4.40
CA ALA A 42 5.49 -11.01 5.12
C ALA A 42 5.84 -10.16 6.35
N ALA A 43 5.86 -8.83 6.21
CA ALA A 43 6.08 -7.90 7.32
C ALA A 43 4.97 -8.01 8.38
N GLY A 44 3.71 -8.15 7.96
CA GLY A 44 2.58 -8.35 8.87
C GLY A 44 2.72 -9.63 9.71
N TRP A 45 3.06 -10.75 9.08
CA TRP A 45 3.31 -12.01 9.80
C TRP A 45 4.54 -11.95 10.70
N PHE A 46 5.59 -11.22 10.29
CA PHE A 46 6.73 -10.94 11.15
C PHE A 46 6.33 -10.19 12.42
N CYS A 47 5.49 -9.15 12.31
CA CYS A 47 4.99 -8.43 13.48
C CYS A 47 4.17 -9.34 14.42
N VAL A 48 3.31 -10.22 13.87
CA VAL A 48 2.57 -11.21 14.68
C VAL A 48 3.54 -12.12 15.43
N ALA A 49 4.56 -12.65 14.76
CA ALA A 49 5.56 -13.50 15.40
C ALA A 49 6.32 -12.74 16.50
N ALA A 50 6.75 -11.50 16.23
CA ALA A 50 7.45 -10.66 17.20
C ALA A 50 6.61 -10.42 18.48
N LEU A 51 5.31 -10.15 18.34
CA LEU A 51 4.40 -9.99 19.49
C LEU A 51 4.28 -11.27 20.33
N LEU A 52 4.27 -12.45 19.68
CA LEU A 52 4.22 -13.73 20.40
C LEU A 52 5.56 -14.07 21.08
N PHE A 53 6.69 -13.70 20.48
CA PHE A 53 8.00 -13.85 21.13
C PHE A 53 8.13 -13.00 22.39
N MET A 54 7.45 -11.85 22.46
CA MET A 54 7.42 -11.00 23.65
C MET A 54 6.67 -11.63 24.84
N LEU A 55 5.98 -12.75 24.66
CA LEU A 55 5.38 -13.53 25.76
C LEU A 55 6.43 -14.32 26.56
N ILE A 56 7.65 -14.45 26.03
CA ILE A 56 8.74 -15.15 26.71
C ILE A 56 9.50 -14.12 27.53
N GLY A 57 9.11 -13.94 28.80
CA GLY A 57 9.70 -12.96 29.69
C GLY A 57 9.36 -13.18 31.17
N ASN A 58 9.77 -12.25 32.03
CA ASN A 58 9.49 -12.27 33.47
C ASN A 58 8.13 -11.60 33.78
N GLN A 59 7.07 -11.96 33.06
CA GLN A 59 5.73 -11.44 33.34
C GLN A 59 5.13 -12.15 34.56
N VAL A 60 4.97 -11.44 35.69
CA VAL A 60 4.35 -11.99 36.91
C VAL A 60 2.84 -11.74 36.95
N GLY A 61 2.39 -10.63 36.33
CA GLY A 61 0.99 -10.20 36.37
C GLY A 61 0.11 -10.72 35.22
N HIS A 62 0.69 -11.30 34.16
CA HIS A 62 0.03 -11.80 32.94
C HIS A 62 -0.91 -10.85 32.19
N VAL A 63 -1.14 -9.63 32.68
CA VAL A 63 -1.94 -8.62 31.98
C VAL A 63 -1.29 -8.23 30.66
N GLU A 64 0.03 -8.06 30.64
CA GLU A 64 0.79 -7.75 29.43
C GLU A 64 0.65 -8.87 28.37
N ASP A 65 0.72 -10.13 28.81
CA ASP A 65 0.53 -11.29 27.92
C ASP A 65 -0.84 -11.28 27.25
N ILE A 66 -1.90 -10.93 27.99
CA ILE A 66 -3.26 -10.84 27.45
C ILE A 66 -3.32 -9.77 26.36
N TYR A 67 -2.76 -8.58 26.59
CA TYR A 67 -2.75 -7.53 25.57
C TYR A 67 -1.93 -7.92 24.35
N LEU A 68 -0.75 -8.51 24.54
CA LEU A 68 0.10 -8.99 23.44
C LEU A 68 -0.62 -10.05 22.59
N VAL A 69 -1.25 -11.03 23.23
CA VAL A 69 -2.01 -12.08 22.54
C VAL A 69 -3.22 -11.49 21.80
N VAL A 70 -4.01 -10.62 22.45
CA VAL A 70 -5.20 -10.02 21.84
C VAL A 70 -4.81 -9.21 20.59
N ILE A 71 -3.77 -8.37 20.68
CA ILE A 71 -3.29 -7.58 19.55
C ILE A 71 -2.75 -8.49 18.43
N ALA A 72 -1.98 -9.53 18.78
CA ALA A 72 -1.45 -10.49 17.81
C ALA A 72 -2.57 -11.23 17.06
N VAL A 73 -3.62 -11.67 17.77
CA VAL A 73 -4.78 -12.36 17.18
C VAL A 73 -5.55 -11.42 16.24
N ILE A 74 -5.79 -10.17 16.63
CA ILE A 74 -6.46 -9.18 15.76
C ILE A 74 -5.67 -8.95 14.48
N LEU A 75 -4.34 -8.77 14.59
CA LEU A 75 -3.46 -8.59 13.42
C LEU A 75 -3.47 -9.81 12.49
N ALA A 76 -3.35 -11.02 13.06
CA ALA A 76 -3.40 -12.26 12.30
C ALA A 76 -4.75 -12.43 11.59
N PHE A 77 -5.86 -12.09 12.27
CA PHE A 77 -7.20 -12.15 11.69
C PHE A 77 -7.35 -11.20 10.49
N ILE A 78 -6.87 -9.95 10.59
CA ILE A 78 -6.91 -8.98 9.49
C ILE A 78 -6.10 -9.48 8.28
N LEU A 79 -4.91 -10.04 8.52
CA LEU A 79 -4.05 -10.60 7.46
C LEU A 79 -4.74 -11.78 6.75
N LEU A 80 -5.30 -12.71 7.51
CA LEU A 80 -6.04 -13.85 6.98
C LEU A 80 -7.29 -13.42 6.21
N TYR A 81 -8.07 -12.50 6.75
CA TYR A 81 -9.26 -11.96 6.08
C TYR A 81 -8.92 -11.34 4.72
N LYS A 82 -7.85 -10.51 4.67
CA LYS A 82 -7.39 -9.92 3.41
C LYS A 82 -6.91 -10.99 2.41
N MET A 83 -6.25 -12.04 2.88
CA MET A 83 -5.80 -13.14 2.03
C MET A 83 -6.98 -13.96 1.46
N PHE A 84 -8.01 -14.24 2.26
CA PHE A 84 -9.21 -14.94 1.78
C PHE A 84 -10.03 -14.10 0.81
N LYS A 85 -10.14 -12.78 1.03
CA LYS A 85 -10.81 -11.87 0.08
C LYS A 85 -10.10 -11.83 -1.27
N LYS A 86 -8.76 -11.79 -1.29
CA LYS A 86 -7.94 -11.89 -2.51
C LYS A 86 -8.24 -13.18 -3.29
N LYS A 87 -8.35 -14.33 -2.62
CA LYS A 87 -8.64 -15.62 -3.26
C LYS A 87 -10.04 -15.69 -3.89
N LYS A 88 -11.02 -14.98 -3.34
CA LYS A 88 -12.41 -15.00 -3.81
C LYS A 88 -12.65 -14.10 -5.05
N TRP A 89 -11.72 -13.19 -5.33
CA TRP A 89 -11.79 -12.20 -6.42
C TRP A 89 -10.64 -12.36 -7.43
N SER A 90 -9.91 -13.47 -7.36
CA SER A 90 -8.87 -13.89 -8.30
C SER A 90 -9.32 -15.15 -9.03
#